data_AF-A0A251XVK5-F1
#
_entry.id   AF-A0A251XVK5-F1
#
_cell.length_a   1.000
_cell.length_b   1.000
_cell.length_c   1.000
_cell.angle_alpha   90.00
_cell.angle_beta   90.00
_cell.angle_gamma   90.00
#
_symmetry.space_group_name_H-M   'P 1'
#
loop_
_entity.id
_entity.type
_entity.pdbx_description
1 polymer ?
#
loop_
_entity_poly.entity_id
_entity_poly.type
_entity_poly.pdbx_seq_one_letter_code
_entity_poly.pdbx_strand_id
1 'polypeptide(L)'
;MNLVTDAVAQVVDGVLLGRPAQVRFVPVSFAWDHGDGTTTAVEGPGASWAQLGQGDFTPTASSHVFATVGERQVSVTIAYAPSYRFDGGAWQSIPGTLPVLVGPVMIRVVQGSTVLVPGPCGTRHAGPGC
;
A
#
# COMPACT_ATOMS: atom_id res chain seq x y z
N MET A 1 -8.21 1.00 -8.24
CA MET A 1 -6.74 1.06 -8.00
C MET A 1 -6.39 0.01 -6.97
N ASN A 2 -5.26 -0.69 -7.13
CA ASN A 2 -4.74 -1.60 -6.11
C ASN A 2 -3.59 -0.92 -5.36
N LEU A 3 -3.66 -0.88 -4.03
CA LEU A 3 -2.69 -0.20 -3.17
C LEU A 3 -1.79 -1.24 -2.49
N VAL A 4 -0.47 -1.01 -2.53
CA VAL A 4 0.53 -1.93 -2.00
C VAL A 4 1.67 -1.17 -1.34
N THR A 5 2.28 -1.78 -0.33
CA THR A 5 3.52 -1.34 0.33
C THR A 5 4.49 -2.51 0.43
N ASP A 6 5.78 -2.23 0.55
CA ASP A 6 6.84 -3.20 0.80
C ASP A 6 7.18 -3.34 2.30
N ALA A 7 6.33 -2.80 3.19
CA ALA A 7 6.53 -2.85 4.62
C ALA A 7 6.61 -4.30 5.13
N VAL A 8 7.74 -4.61 5.73
CA VAL A 8 8.05 -5.91 6.35
C VAL A 8 8.53 -5.71 7.78
N ALA A 9 8.68 -6.81 8.51
CA ALA A 9 9.27 -6.77 9.84
C ALA A 9 10.71 -6.24 9.79
N GLN A 10 11.05 -5.35 10.72
CA GLN A 10 12.39 -4.77 10.85
C GLN A 10 12.99 -5.14 12.21
N VAL A 11 14.30 -5.41 12.24
CA VAL A 11 15.04 -5.61 13.49
C VAL A 11 16.12 -4.53 13.58
N VAL A 12 16.14 -3.82 14.70
CA VAL A 12 17.13 -2.80 15.02
C VAL A 12 18.02 -3.34 16.13
N ASP A 13 19.33 -3.37 15.86
CA ASP A 13 20.35 -3.76 16.81
C ASP A 13 20.79 -2.58 17.68
N GLY A 14 21.21 -2.88 18.90
CA GLY A 14 21.73 -1.91 19.86
C GLY A 14 22.54 -2.57 20.96
N VAL A 15 23.01 -1.76 21.91
CA VAL A 15 23.76 -2.21 23.08
C VAL A 15 23.11 -1.64 24.33
N LEU A 16 22.89 -2.50 25.32
CA LEU A 16 22.41 -2.12 26.64
C LEU A 16 23.36 -2.72 27.68
N LEU A 17 23.94 -1.88 28.55
CA LEU A 17 24.88 -2.32 29.59
C LEU A 17 26.05 -3.16 29.06
N GLY A 18 26.57 -2.81 27.87
CA GLY A 18 27.69 -3.51 27.22
C GLY A 18 27.33 -4.86 26.59
N ARG A 19 26.05 -5.22 26.50
CA ARG A 19 25.58 -6.46 25.87
C ARG A 19 24.62 -6.18 24.71
N PRO A 20 24.48 -7.11 23.73
CA PRO A 20 23.58 -6.93 22.59
C PRO A 20 22.11 -6.80 23.04
N ALA A 21 21.41 -5.84 22.45
CA ALA A 21 19.97 -5.65 22.58
C ALA A 21 19.37 -5.52 21.18
N GLN A 22 18.16 -6.03 20.98
CA GLN A 22 17.49 -5.95 19.69
C GLN A 22 16.03 -5.59 19.88
N VAL A 23 15.50 -4.76 18.99
CA VAL A 23 14.08 -4.43 18.92
C VAL A 23 13.56 -4.84 17.55
N ARG A 24 12.44 -5.56 17.53
CA ARG A 24 11.77 -6.01 16.31
C ARG A 24 10.41 -5.33 16.20
N PHE A 25 10.14 -4.75 15.04
CA PHE A 25 8.88 -4.11 14.69
C PHE A 25 8.19 -4.95 13.61
N VAL A 26 7.02 -5.51 13.91
CA VAL A 26 6.23 -6.30 12.95
C VAL A 26 5.00 -5.49 12.56
N PRO A 27 4.75 -5.22 11.27
CA PRO A 27 3.52 -4.54 10.86
C PRO A 27 2.30 -5.44 11.14
N VAL A 28 1.25 -4.86 11.72
CA VAL A 28 0.04 -5.61 12.11
C VAL A 28 -1.25 -4.99 11.55
N SER A 29 -1.22 -3.74 11.09
CA SER A 29 -2.34 -3.15 10.37
C SER A 29 -1.89 -2.01 9.46
N PHE A 30 -2.69 -1.76 8.42
CA PHE A 30 -2.43 -0.77 7.38
C PHE A 30 -3.70 0.03 7.14
N ALA A 31 -3.68 1.31 7.53
CA ALA A 31 -4.79 2.24 7.32
C ALA A 31 -4.45 3.19 6.16
N TRP A 32 -5.11 2.97 5.02
CA TRP A 32 -4.99 3.80 3.83
C TRP A 32 -5.89 5.02 3.94
N ASP A 33 -5.32 6.19 3.66
CA ASP A 33 -6.05 7.40 3.32
C ASP A 33 -5.94 7.60 1.80
N HIS A 34 -7.09 7.60 1.12
CA HIS A 34 -7.15 7.65 -0.33
C HIS A 34 -7.06 9.08 -0.88
N GLY A 35 -7.09 10.11 -0.03
CA GLY A 35 -7.05 11.51 -0.46
C GLY A 35 -8.33 11.99 -1.14
N ASP A 36 -9.42 11.23 -1.04
CA ASP A 36 -10.78 11.58 -1.50
C ASP A 36 -11.80 11.64 -0.35
N GLY A 37 -11.32 11.67 0.89
CA GLY A 37 -12.13 11.66 2.11
C GLY A 37 -12.53 10.27 2.60
N THR A 38 -12.11 9.20 1.91
CA THR A 38 -12.34 7.81 2.34
C THR A 38 -11.07 7.16 2.88
N THR A 39 -11.25 6.17 3.74
CA THR A 39 -10.15 5.39 4.32
C THR A 39 -10.46 3.89 4.28
N THR A 40 -9.43 3.06 4.34
CA THR A 40 -9.58 1.60 4.39
C THR A 40 -8.51 0.98 5.27
N ALA A 41 -8.90 0.08 6.16
CA ALA A 41 -7.97 -0.68 6.99
C ALA A 41 -7.87 -2.13 6.50
N VAL A 42 -6.65 -2.63 6.35
CA VAL A 42 -6.34 -4.02 5.98
C VAL A 42 -5.24 -4.59 6.87
N GLU A 43 -5.16 -5.91 6.98
CA GLU A 43 -4.19 -6.60 7.84
C GLU A 43 -2.81 -6.77 7.17
N GLY A 44 -2.75 -6.72 5.84
CA GLY A 44 -1.54 -6.99 5.08
C GLY A 44 -1.08 -5.82 4.22
N PRO A 45 0.18 -5.82 3.76
CA PRO A 45 0.75 -4.76 2.94
C PRO A 45 0.14 -4.66 1.52
N GLY A 46 -0.82 -5.53 1.19
CA GLY A 46 -1.31 -5.73 -0.18
C GLY A 46 -0.34 -6.55 -1.02
N ALA A 47 -0.76 -6.88 -2.24
CA ALA A 47 0.08 -7.55 -3.24
C ALA A 47 -0.33 -7.09 -4.64
N SER A 48 0.64 -7.02 -5.55
CA SER A 48 0.36 -6.73 -6.97
C SER A 48 -0.46 -7.85 -7.60
N TRP A 49 -1.18 -7.53 -8.68
CA TRP A 49 -1.94 -8.54 -9.42
C TRP A 49 -1.06 -9.68 -9.94
N ALA A 50 0.17 -9.38 -10.37
CA ALA A 50 1.15 -10.38 -10.79
C ALA A 50 1.52 -11.35 -9.66
N GLN A 51 1.76 -10.85 -8.45
CA GLN A 51 2.02 -11.69 -7.26
C GLN A 51 0.81 -12.55 -6.88
N LEU A 52 -0.40 -12.06 -7.15
CA LEU A 52 -1.65 -12.77 -6.89
C LEU A 52 -2.08 -13.71 -8.04
N GLY A 53 -1.40 -13.68 -9.18
CA GLY A 53 -1.83 -14.40 -10.39
C GLY A 53 -3.20 -13.92 -10.92
N GLN A 54 -3.56 -12.66 -10.69
CA GLN A 54 -4.84 -12.07 -11.07
C GLN A 54 -4.70 -11.17 -12.30
N GLY A 55 -5.81 -10.97 -13.03
CA GLY A 55 -5.87 -9.98 -14.10
C GLY A 55 -5.89 -8.55 -13.56
N ASP A 56 -5.44 -7.60 -14.38
CA ASP A 56 -5.50 -6.18 -14.04
C ASP A 56 -6.91 -5.77 -13.63
N PHE A 57 -6.99 -4.85 -12.66
CA PHE A 57 -8.24 -4.33 -12.10
C PHE A 57 -9.11 -5.36 -11.35
N THR A 58 -8.61 -6.57 -11.08
CA THR A 58 -9.27 -7.51 -10.16
C THR A 58 -9.30 -6.92 -8.75
N PRO A 59 -10.45 -6.89 -8.04
CA PRO A 59 -10.51 -6.41 -6.67
C PRO A 59 -9.62 -7.22 -5.72
N THR A 60 -8.85 -6.51 -4.89
CA THR A 60 -8.03 -7.04 -3.79
C THR A 60 -8.51 -6.44 -2.47
N ALA A 61 -8.01 -6.95 -1.33
CA ALA A 61 -8.35 -6.39 -0.02
C ALA A 61 -7.98 -4.90 0.11
N SER A 62 -6.91 -4.46 -0.56
CA SER A 62 -6.42 -3.07 -0.56
C SER A 62 -6.82 -2.30 -1.83
N SER A 63 -7.84 -2.77 -2.56
CA SER A 63 -8.34 -2.05 -3.72
C SER A 63 -9.27 -0.91 -3.34
N HIS A 64 -9.18 0.20 -4.07
CA HIS A 64 -10.05 1.37 -3.93
C HIS A 64 -10.58 1.89 -5.27
N VAL A 65 -11.82 2.35 -5.29
CA VAL A 65 -12.45 2.96 -6.47
C VAL A 65 -12.68 4.44 -6.20
N PHE A 66 -12.02 5.28 -6.98
CA PHE A 66 -12.20 6.73 -6.93
C PHE A 66 -13.43 7.15 -7.73
N ALA A 67 -14.34 7.90 -7.09
CA ALA A 67 -15.59 8.33 -7.73
C ALA A 67 -15.40 9.45 -8.76
N THR A 68 -14.32 10.22 -8.67
CA THR A 68 -14.06 11.40 -9.51
C THR A 68 -12.63 11.41 -10.02
N VAL A 69 -12.42 11.96 -11.21
CA VAL A 69 -11.09 12.19 -11.79
C VAL A 69 -10.32 13.30 -11.04
N GLY A 70 -9.01 13.36 -11.25
CA GLY A 70 -8.13 14.41 -10.73
C GLY A 70 -6.98 13.89 -9.87
N GLU A 71 -6.21 14.83 -9.32
CA GLU A 71 -5.07 14.53 -8.44
C GLU A 71 -5.55 14.05 -7.07
N ARG A 72 -4.89 13.03 -6.51
CA ARG A 72 -5.12 12.53 -5.15
C ARG A 72 -3.79 12.37 -4.42
N GLN A 73 -3.83 12.57 -3.10
CA GLN A 73 -2.73 12.33 -2.18
C GLN A 73 -3.04 11.07 -1.37
N VAL A 74 -2.42 9.96 -1.75
CA VAL A 74 -2.63 8.68 -1.05
C VAL A 74 -1.53 8.50 -0.02
N SER A 75 -1.90 8.09 1.20
CA SER A 75 -0.96 7.76 2.27
C SER A 75 -1.39 6.51 3.02
N VAL A 76 -0.48 5.91 3.78
CA VAL A 76 -0.78 4.77 4.66
C VAL A 76 -0.19 5.00 6.04
N THR A 77 -0.99 4.73 7.07
CA THR A 77 -0.50 4.60 8.45
C THR A 77 -0.35 3.12 8.77
N ILE A 78 0.87 2.70 9.08
CA ILE A 78 1.21 1.31 9.41
C ILE A 78 1.38 1.22 10.92
N ALA A 79 0.61 0.34 11.57
CA ALA A 79 0.80 0.05 12.98
C ALA A 79 1.80 -1.10 13.15
N TYR A 80 2.89 -0.86 13.87
CA TYR A 80 3.89 -1.88 14.18
C TYR A 80 3.74 -2.38 15.62
N ALA A 81 3.68 -3.70 15.81
CA ALA A 81 3.80 -4.35 17.10
C ALA A 81 5.29 -4.52 17.45
N PRO A 82 5.79 -3.87 18.53
CA PRO A 82 7.18 -3.98 18.93
C PRO A 82 7.41 -5.19 19.85
N SER A 83 8.60 -5.78 19.74
CA SER A 83 9.13 -6.77 20.68
C SER A 83 10.62 -6.53 20.89
N TYR A 84 11.16 -6.87 22.06
CA TYR A 84 12.58 -6.73 22.35
C TYR A 84 13.19 -8.05 22.79
N ARG A 85 14.50 -8.20 22.63
CA ARG A 85 15.28 -9.24 23.31
C ARG A 85 16.63 -8.69 23.73
N PHE A 86 17.21 -9.30 24.75
CA PHE A 86 18.48 -8.91 25.33
C PHE A 86 19.38 -10.13 25.45
N ASP A 87 20.66 -9.97 25.11
CA ASP A 87 21.70 -10.98 25.26
C ASP A 87 21.33 -12.35 24.66
N GLY A 88 20.67 -12.33 23.49
CA GLY A 88 20.23 -13.53 22.78
C GLY A 88 19.01 -14.25 23.37
N GLY A 89 18.37 -13.68 24.40
CA GLY A 89 17.18 -14.24 25.03
C GLY A 89 15.93 -14.29 24.13
N ALA A 90 14.82 -14.79 24.68
CA ALA A 90 13.54 -14.84 23.99
C ALA A 90 12.99 -13.43 23.70
N TRP A 91 12.22 -13.30 22.61
CA TRP A 91 11.49 -12.07 22.30
C TRP A 91 10.38 -11.83 23.33
N GLN A 92 10.36 -10.63 23.89
CA GLN A 92 9.36 -10.12 24.82
C GLN A 92 8.50 -9.10 24.08
N SER A 93 7.18 -9.25 24.12
CA SER A 93 6.25 -8.29 23.50
C SER A 93 6.21 -6.99 24.29
N ILE A 94 6.13 -5.86 23.58
CA ILE A 94 5.86 -4.55 24.17
C ILE A 94 4.39 -4.23 23.89
N PRO A 95 3.53 -4.10 24.92
CA PRO A 95 2.13 -3.79 24.73
C PRO A 95 1.91 -2.49 23.95
N GLY A 96 1.01 -2.52 22.96
CA GLY A 96 0.67 -1.38 22.12
C GLY A 96 1.22 -1.50 20.70
N THR A 97 1.03 -0.44 19.92
CA THR A 97 1.55 -0.33 18.56
C THR A 97 2.22 1.03 18.33
N LEU A 98 3.16 1.06 17.39
CA LEU A 98 3.81 2.28 16.91
C LEU A 98 3.23 2.63 15.52
N PRO A 99 2.42 3.69 15.40
CA PRO A 99 1.92 4.14 14.10
C PRO A 99 3.02 4.89 13.32
N VAL A 100 3.19 4.54 12.05
CA VAL A 100 4.13 5.20 11.12
C VAL A 100 3.37 5.62 9.87
N LEU A 101 3.37 6.92 9.58
CA LEU A 101 2.78 7.48 8.35
C LEU A 101 3.80 7.41 7.19
N VAL A 102 3.36 6.88 6.06
CA VAL A 102 4.13 6.80 4.82
C VAL A 102 3.38 7.52 3.70
N GLY A 103 4.07 8.42 3.00
CA GLY A 103 3.51 9.25 1.92
C GLY A 103 3.45 10.74 2.27
N PRO A 104 2.64 11.54 1.55
CA PRO A 104 1.72 11.11 0.50
C PRO A 104 2.42 10.81 -0.83
N VAL A 105 1.85 9.91 -1.62
CA VAL A 105 2.15 9.73 -3.04
C VAL A 105 1.08 10.45 -3.86
N MET A 106 1.52 11.30 -4.79
CA MET A 106 0.63 11.96 -5.75
C MET A 106 0.24 10.97 -6.85
N ILE A 107 -1.06 10.81 -7.07
CA ILE A 107 -1.60 10.03 -8.18
C ILE A 107 -2.59 10.87 -8.98
N ARG A 108 -2.72 10.57 -10.28
CA ARG A 108 -3.76 11.13 -11.13
C ARG A 108 -4.80 10.07 -11.45
N VAL A 109 -6.01 10.26 -10.94
CA VAL A 109 -7.17 9.46 -11.32
C VAL A 109 -7.68 9.94 -12.68
N VAL A 110 -7.71 9.03 -13.65
CA VAL A 110 -8.21 9.28 -15.00
C VAL A 110 -9.38 8.35 -15.30
N GLN A 111 -10.26 8.77 -16.21
CA GLN A 111 -11.33 7.95 -16.74
C GLN A 111 -11.01 7.61 -18.20
N GLY A 112 -10.98 6.33 -18.52
CA GLY A 112 -10.93 5.85 -19.91
C GLY A 112 -12.35 5.64 -20.43
N SER A 113 -12.68 6.20 -21.58
CA SER A 113 -13.91 5.91 -22.31
C SER A 113 -13.56 5.17 -23.59
N THR A 114 -14.11 3.98 -23.79
CA THR A 114 -14.00 3.25 -25.05
C THR A 114 -15.16 3.65 -25.94
N VAL A 115 -14.87 4.14 -27.15
CA VAL A 115 -15.87 4.34 -28.21
C VAL A 115 -15.69 3.25 -29.26
N LEU A 116 -16.81 2.76 -29.81
CA LEU A 116 -16.76 1.85 -30.95
C LEU A 116 -16.31 2.64 -32.18
N VAL A 117 -15.14 2.30 -32.71
CA VAL A 117 -14.63 2.89 -33.96
C VAL A 117 -14.95 1.97 -35.15
N PRO A 118 -15.31 2.53 -36.32
CA PRO A 118 -15.70 1.75 -37.49
C PRO A 118 -14.54 1.05 -38.22
N GLY A 119 -13.29 1.20 -37.74
CA GLY A 119 -12.13 0.53 -38.32
C GLY A 119 -10.81 0.89 -37.63
N PRO A 120 -9.70 0.23 -37.99
CA PRO A 120 -8.37 0.55 -37.47
C PRO A 120 -7.88 1.93 -37.93
N CYS A 121 -7.08 2.58 -37.08
CA CYS A 121 -6.48 3.88 -37.36
C CYS A 121 -5.76 3.92 -38.72
N GLY A 122 -6.05 4.94 -39.53
CA GLY A 122 -5.38 5.20 -40.82
C GLY A 122 -6.18 4.86 -42.08
N THR A 123 -7.39 4.31 -41.97
CA THR A 123 -8.22 3.97 -43.16
C THR A 123 -9.36 4.95 -43.45
N ARG A 124 -9.83 5.71 -42.45
CA ARG A 124 -10.74 6.86 -42.62
C ARG A 124 -10.43 7.93 -41.57
N HIS A 125 -10.35 9.19 -41.97
CA HIS A 125 -10.20 10.34 -41.07
C HIS A 125 -11.58 10.90 -40.74
N ALA A 126 -12.22 10.44 -39.67
CA ALA A 126 -13.27 11.18 -38.94
C ALA A 126 -13.90 10.31 -37.82
N GLY A 127 -13.17 10.05 -36.74
CA GLY A 127 -13.69 9.43 -35.53
C GLY A 127 -12.93 9.88 -34.28
N PRO A 128 -13.58 10.00 -33.11
CA PRO A 128 -12.95 10.46 -31.87
C PRO A 128 -11.88 9.51 -31.28
N GLY A 129 -11.56 8.41 -31.97
CA GLY A 129 -10.50 7.46 -31.60
C GLY A 129 -9.68 6.97 -32.79
N CYS A 130 -9.57 7.80 -33.84
CA CYS A 130 -9.40 7.47 -35.26
C CYS A 130 -10.75 7.21 -35.96
#